data_AF-A0A353VWZ2-F1
#
_entry.id   AF-A0A353VWZ2-F1
#
_cell.length_a   1.000
_cell.length_b   1.000
_cell.length_c   1.000
_cell.angle_alpha   90.00
_cell.angle_beta   90.00
_cell.angle_gamma   90.00
#
_symmetry.space_group_name_H-M   'P 1'
#
loop_
_entity.id
_entity.type
_entity.pdbx_description
1 polymer ?
#
loop_
_entity_poly.entity_id
_entity_poly.type
_entity_poly.pdbx_seq_one_letter_code
_entity_poly.pdbx_strand_id
1 'polypeptide(L)'
;IIKSDNRRELFDEDKLRSGILRAVEKCPVEMERVETAISNIKNNLRAIGEREVKSIKIGSWVMEELKGLDKVAFVRFASVYKTFAELGDFIEEIESLEHELPPELKKNQLDLLESDGDEN
;
A
#
# COMPACT_ATOMS: atom_id res chain seq x y z
N ILE A 1 0.82 6.02 -20.38
CA ILE A 1 1.57 5.79 -19.13
C ILE A 1 3.06 5.70 -19.44
N ILE A 2 3.89 6.47 -18.74
CA ILE A 2 5.36 6.41 -18.84
C ILE A 2 5.87 5.54 -17.70
N LYS A 3 6.52 4.43 -18.03
CA LYS A 3 7.10 3.47 -17.07
C LYS A 3 8.46 3.95 -16.54
N SER A 4 8.97 3.30 -15.49
CA SER A 4 10.25 3.65 -14.86
C SER A 4 11.46 3.47 -15.80
N ASP A 5 11.36 2.53 -16.74
CA ASP A 5 12.31 2.31 -17.84
C ASP A 5 12.11 3.28 -19.03
N ASN A 6 11.29 4.32 -18.85
CA ASN A 6 10.89 5.31 -19.86
C ASN A 6 10.06 4.73 -21.03
N ARG A 7 9.62 3.47 -20.96
CA ARG A 7 8.71 2.88 -21.94
C ARG A 7 7.32 3.50 -21.83
N ARG A 8 6.65 3.67 -22.96
CA ARG A 8 5.26 4.15 -23.03
C ARG A 8 4.30 2.99 -23.28
N GLU A 9 3.23 2.93 -22.50
CA GLU A 9 2.12 2.00 -22.71
C GLU A 9 0.78 2.70 -22.50
N LEU A 10 -0.28 2.17 -23.11
CA LEU A 10 -1.65 2.62 -22.83
C LEU A 10 -2.00 2.31 -21.37
N PHE A 11 -2.90 3.10 -20.79
CA PHE A 11 -3.47 2.73 -19.50
C PHE A 11 -4.29 1.45 -19.64
N ASP A 12 -4.07 0.53 -18.72
CA ASP A 12 -4.72 -0.77 -18.66
C ASP A 12 -5.34 -0.94 -17.27
N GLU A 13 -6.66 -0.97 -17.24
CA GLU A 13 -7.45 -1.10 -16.01
C GLU A 13 -7.29 -2.49 -15.38
N ASP A 14 -7.22 -3.55 -16.19
CA ASP A 14 -7.07 -4.92 -15.69
C ASP A 14 -5.71 -5.10 -15.00
N LYS A 15 -4.68 -4.42 -15.52
CA LYS A 15 -3.35 -4.36 -14.89
C LYS A 15 -3.38 -3.63 -13.54
N LEU A 16 -4.10 -2.52 -13.45
CA LEU A 16 -4.28 -1.79 -12.19
C LEU A 16 -5.02 -2.67 -11.16
N ARG A 17 -6.15 -3.23 -11.57
CA ARG A 17 -6.99 -4.13 -10.77
C ARG A 17 -6.18 -5.32 -10.25
N SER A 18 -5.46 -6.01 -11.13
CA SER A 18 -4.64 -7.17 -10.76
C SER A 18 -3.56 -6.81 -9.74
N GLY A 19 -2.95 -5.62 -9.87
CA GLY A 19 -1.97 -5.11 -8.90
C GLY A 19 -2.58 -4.89 -7.52
N ILE A 20 -3.77 -4.27 -7.45
CA ILE A 20 -4.48 -4.01 -6.19
C ILE A 20 -4.96 -5.33 -5.57
N LEU A 21 -5.56 -6.23 -6.35
CA LEU A 21 -6.03 -7.54 -5.88
C LEU A 21 -4.90 -8.38 -5.28
N ARG A 22 -3.73 -8.35 -5.92
CA ARG A 22 -2.54 -9.02 -5.38
C ARG A 22 -2.05 -8.36 -4.09
N ALA A 23 -2.16 -7.03 -3.98
CA ALA A 23 -1.81 -6.32 -2.76
C ALA A 23 -2.74 -6.69 -1.60
N VAL A 24 -4.05 -6.83 -1.82
CA VAL A 24 -5.04 -7.18 -0.77
C VAL A 24 -5.25 -8.67 -0.56
N GLU A 25 -4.47 -9.54 -1.22
CA GLU A 25 -4.61 -10.99 -1.09
C GLU A 25 -4.51 -11.43 0.38
N LYS A 26 -5.49 -12.20 0.86
CA LYS A 26 -5.63 -12.66 2.25
C LYS A 26 -5.80 -11.55 3.30
N CYS A 27 -6.04 -10.31 2.88
CA CYS A 27 -6.42 -9.23 3.79
C CYS A 27 -7.95 -9.21 3.98
N PRO A 28 -8.46 -8.82 5.16
CA PRO A 28 -9.90 -8.72 5.43
C PRO A 28 -10.48 -7.44 4.79
N VAL A 29 -10.48 -7.37 3.46
CA VAL A 29 -10.96 -6.21 2.69
C VAL A 29 -12.13 -6.61 1.81
N GLU A 30 -13.26 -5.92 1.98
CA GLU A 30 -14.45 -6.08 1.15
C GLU A 30 -14.18 -5.69 -0.30
N MET A 31 -14.68 -6.50 -1.25
CA MET A 31 -14.44 -6.28 -2.68
C MET A 31 -15.00 -4.93 -3.17
N GLU A 32 -16.12 -4.45 -2.59
CA GLU A 32 -16.69 -3.14 -2.92
C GLU A 32 -15.72 -1.98 -2.60
N ARG A 33 -14.93 -2.10 -1.54
CA ARG A 33 -13.91 -1.09 -1.21
C ARG A 33 -12.77 -1.10 -2.23
N VAL A 34 -12.42 -2.27 -2.76
CA VAL A 34 -11.44 -2.42 -3.85
C VAL A 34 -11.95 -1.77 -5.13
N GLU A 35 -13.22 -1.96 -5.49
CA GLU A 35 -13.84 -1.30 -6.66
C GLU A 35 -13.86 0.21 -6.52
N THR A 36 -14.12 0.69 -5.30
CA THR A 36 -14.10 2.12 -4.99
C THR A 36 -12.70 2.70 -5.17
N ALA A 37 -11.67 2.02 -4.64
CA ALA A 37 -10.28 2.42 -4.82
C ALA A 37 -9.88 2.49 -6.31
N ILE A 38 -10.22 1.46 -7.10
CA ILE A 38 -9.98 1.45 -8.55
C ILE A 38 -10.68 2.64 -9.23
N SER A 39 -11.93 2.91 -8.85
CA SER A 39 -12.73 4.00 -9.40
C SER A 39 -12.14 5.37 -9.07
N ASN A 40 -11.67 5.58 -7.83
CA ASN A 40 -11.01 6.80 -7.42
C ASN A 40 -9.72 7.05 -8.22
N ILE A 41 -8.89 6.03 -8.40
CA ILE A 41 -7.65 6.13 -9.19
C ILE A 41 -7.95 6.47 -10.65
N LYS A 42 -8.99 5.87 -11.25
CA LYS A 42 -9.44 6.20 -12.61
C LYS A 42 -9.96 7.64 -12.70
N ASN A 43 -10.68 8.10 -11.69
CA ASN A 43 -11.18 9.47 -11.63
C ASN A 43 -10.01 10.45 -11.51
N ASN A 44 -9.00 10.18 -10.68
CA ASN A 44 -7.78 10.97 -10.58
C ASN A 44 -7.05 11.03 -11.94
N LEU A 45 -6.93 9.89 -12.62
CA LEU A 45 -6.30 9.82 -13.95
C LEU A 45 -7.05 10.66 -15.00
N ARG A 46 -8.38 10.72 -14.93
CA ARG A 46 -9.19 11.56 -15.82
C ARG A 46 -9.09 13.05 -15.44
N ALA A 47 -9.09 13.35 -14.14
CA ALA A 47 -9.12 14.71 -13.61
C ALA A 47 -7.84 15.50 -13.93
N ILE A 48 -6.68 14.85 -13.97
CA ILE A 48 -5.41 15.52 -14.33
C ILE A 48 -5.38 16.03 -15.78
N GLY A 49 -6.17 15.45 -16.69
CA GLY A 49 -6.25 15.87 -18.09
C GLY A 49 -4.96 15.73 -18.92
N GLU A 50 -3.92 15.09 -18.38
CA GLU A 50 -2.62 14.95 -19.06
C GLU A 50 -2.63 13.81 -20.08
N ARG A 51 -1.95 14.02 -21.21
CA ARG A 51 -1.78 12.99 -22.25
C ARG A 51 -0.85 11.85 -21.82
N GLU A 52 0.14 12.16 -20.99
CA GLU A 52 1.14 11.20 -20.52
C GLU A 52 1.28 11.30 -19.00
N VAL A 53 1.15 10.17 -18.32
CA VAL A 53 1.21 10.10 -16.85
C VAL A 53 2.29 9.11 -16.47
N LYS A 54 3.19 9.51 -15.56
CA LYS A 54 4.21 8.60 -15.02
C LYS A 54 3.56 7.50 -14.18
N SER A 55 4.01 6.25 -14.32
CA SER A 55 3.50 5.14 -13.52
C SER A 55 3.73 5.33 -12.03
N ILE A 56 4.75 6.12 -11.66
CA ILE A 56 5.01 6.54 -10.28
C ILE A 56 3.77 7.28 -9.71
N LYS A 57 3.18 8.22 -10.45
CA LYS A 57 1.99 8.95 -9.99
C LYS A 57 0.78 8.02 -9.73
N ILE A 58 0.62 6.98 -10.56
CA ILE A 58 -0.45 6.00 -10.37
C ILE A 58 -0.18 5.14 -9.14
N GLY A 59 1.05 4.67 -8.97
CA GLY A 59 1.41 3.86 -7.81
C GLY A 59 1.30 4.62 -6.49
N SER A 60 1.55 5.93 -6.45
CA SER A 60 1.28 6.73 -5.25
C SER A 60 -0.21 6.78 -4.89
N TRP A 61 -1.10 6.91 -5.87
CA TRP A 61 -2.54 6.84 -5.62
C TRP A 61 -2.98 5.45 -5.14
N VAL A 62 -2.39 4.39 -5.69
CA VAL A 62 -2.63 3.02 -5.18
C VAL A 62 -2.19 2.89 -3.72
N MET A 63 -1.02 3.43 -3.37
CA MET A 63 -0.53 3.42 -1.99
C MET A 63 -1.46 4.19 -1.05
N GLU A 64 -1.96 5.36 -1.46
CA GLU A 64 -2.92 6.15 -0.68
C GLU A 64 -4.22 5.37 -0.40
N GLU A 65 -4.79 4.74 -1.44
CA GLU A 65 -5.98 3.90 -1.28
C GLU A 65 -5.71 2.68 -0.38
N LEU A 66 -4.61 1.96 -0.62
CA LEU A 66 -4.25 0.77 0.17
C LEU A 66 -3.99 1.11 1.63
N LYS A 67 -3.41 2.27 1.95
CA LYS A 67 -3.20 2.73 3.32
C LYS A 67 -4.52 2.84 4.10
N GLY A 68 -5.60 3.24 3.42
CA GLY A 68 -6.95 3.27 4.00
C GLY A 68 -7.68 1.92 3.98
N LEU A 69 -7.28 0.98 3.12
CA LEU A 69 -7.87 -0.35 3.04
C LEU A 69 -7.28 -1.30 4.09
N ASP A 70 -5.95 -1.47 4.09
CA ASP A 70 -5.23 -2.43 4.93
C ASP A 70 -3.71 -2.14 4.93
N LYS A 71 -3.10 -2.13 6.12
CA LYS A 71 -1.67 -1.83 6.29
C LYS A 71 -0.76 -2.90 5.67
N VAL A 72 -1.14 -4.19 5.74
CA VAL A 72 -0.34 -5.27 5.16
C VAL A 72 -0.37 -5.18 3.63
N ALA A 73 -1.52 -4.86 3.05
CA ALA A 73 -1.67 -4.63 1.63
C ALA A 73 -0.83 -3.44 1.14
N PHE A 74 -0.82 -2.34 1.90
CA PHE A 74 0.05 -1.19 1.64
C PHE A 74 1.53 -1.61 1.61
N VAL A 75 2.03 -2.30 2.64
CA VAL A 75 3.44 -2.72 2.73
C VAL A 75 3.82 -3.65 1.57
N ARG A 76 2.95 -4.61 1.24
CA ARG A 76 3.15 -5.55 0.12
C ARG A 76 3.21 -4.85 -1.23
N PHE A 77 2.41 -3.80 -1.42
CA PHE A 77 2.49 -3.01 -2.65
C PHE A 77 3.73 -2.12 -2.66
N ALA A 78 4.05 -1.50 -1.52
CA ALA A 78 5.23 -0.66 -1.35
C ALA A 78 6.51 -1.44 -1.71
N SER A 79 6.64 -2.72 -1.35
CA SER A 79 7.81 -3.56 -1.66
C SER A 79 8.06 -3.79 -3.16
N VAL A 80 7.06 -3.58 -4.02
CA VAL A 80 7.20 -3.66 -5.49
C VAL A 80 7.44 -2.28 -6.10
N TYR A 81 6.87 -1.25 -5.47
CA TYR A 81 6.77 0.07 -6.05
C TYR A 81 7.89 1.02 -5.59
N LYS A 82 8.33 0.91 -4.34
CA LYS A 82 9.50 1.61 -3.80
C LYS A 82 10.71 0.68 -3.91
N THR A 83 11.82 1.23 -4.37
CA THR A 83 13.13 0.59 -4.18
C THR A 83 13.56 0.88 -2.75
N PHE A 84 13.51 -0.12 -1.89
CA PHE A 84 14.17 -0.07 -0.60
C PHE A 84 15.65 -0.41 -0.84
N ALA A 85 16.55 0.52 -0.49
CA ALA A 85 17.98 0.29 -0.70
C ALA A 85 18.49 -0.70 0.35
N GLU A 86 17.94 -0.62 1.57
CA GLU A 86 18.30 -1.47 2.69
C GLU A 86 17.06 -1.99 3.44
N LEU A 87 17.24 -3.06 4.23
CA LEU A 87 16.18 -3.59 5.10
C LEU A 87 15.71 -2.54 6.12
N GLY A 88 16.60 -1.62 6.54
CA GLY A 88 16.27 -0.50 7.43
C GLY A 88 15.18 0.40 6.86
N ASP A 89 15.27 0.80 5.59
CA ASP A 89 14.26 1.63 4.92
C ASP A 89 12.87 0.99 4.94
N PHE A 90 12.82 -0.34 4.87
CA PHE A 90 11.58 -1.10 4.94
C PHE A 90 11.00 -1.15 6.37
N ILE A 91 11.87 -1.32 7.37
CA ILE A 91 11.47 -1.30 8.79
C ILE A 91 10.97 0.09 9.17
N GLU A 92 11.66 1.17 8.78
CA GLU A 92 11.23 2.55 9.04
C GLU A 92 9.85 2.84 8.42
N GLU A 93 9.58 2.35 7.21
CA GLU A 93 8.27 2.48 6.58
C GLU A 93 7.19 1.73 7.39
N ILE A 94 7.51 0.55 7.94
CA ILE A 94 6.60 -0.21 8.83
C ILE A 94 6.38 0.53 10.15
N GLU A 95 7.43 1.03 10.80
CA GLU A 95 7.36 1.76 12.07
C GLU A 95 6.56 3.06 11.94
N SER A 96 6.67 3.75 10.79
CA SER A 96 5.86 4.92 10.45
C SER A 96 4.37 4.59 10.40
N LEU A 97 4.00 3.43 9.84
CA LEU A 97 2.61 2.95 9.85
C LEU A 97 2.12 2.54 11.24
N GLU A 98 3.02 2.10 12.12
CA GLU A 98 2.71 1.74 13.50
C GLU A 98 2.49 2.98 14.39
N HIS A 99 3.23 4.07 14.14
CA HIS A 99 3.10 5.33 14.88
C HIS A 99 1.83 6.13 14.59
N GLU A 100 1.06 5.78 13.55
CA GLU A 100 -0.29 6.31 13.30
C GLU A 100 -1.39 5.64 14.13
N LEU A 101 -1.06 4.71 15.03
CA LEU A 101 -2.00 4.10 15.97
C LEU A 101 -2.23 5.00 17.20
N PRO A 102 -3.48 5.17 17.67
CA PRO A 102 -3.76 5.79 18.97
C PRO A 102 -2.94 5.10 20.08
N PRO A 103 -2.44 5.85 21.09
CA PRO A 103 -1.59 5.31 22.16
C PRO A 103 -2.20 4.13 22.92
N GLU A 104 -3.52 3.99 22.86
CA GLU A 104 -4.32 2.93 23.47
C GLU A 104 -4.00 1.52 22.94
N LEU A 105 -3.56 1.39 21.68
CA LEU A 105 -3.24 0.09 21.05
C LEU A 105 -1.78 -0.34 21.23
N LYS A 106 -0.88 0.58 21.64
CA LYS A 106 0.53 0.25 21.93
C LYS A 106 0.69 -0.64 23.16
N LYS A 107 -0.34 -0.70 24.03
CA LYS A 107 -0.30 -1.42 25.30
C LYS A 107 -0.35 -2.94 25.16
N ASN A 108 -0.86 -3.45 24.03
CA ASN A 108 -1.05 -4.89 23.82
C ASN A 108 0.21 -5.64 23.34
N GLN A 109 1.28 -4.95 22.99
CA GLN A 109 2.57 -5.59 22.66
C GLN A 109 3.45 -5.81 23.90
N LEU A 110 3.26 -5.04 24.97
CA LEU A 110 4.05 -5.20 26.21
C LEU A 110 3.61 -6.43 27.02
N ASP A 111 2.33 -6.80 26.94
CA ASP A 111 1.75 -7.93 27.69
C ASP A 111 2.22 -9.31 27.17
N LEU A 112 2.72 -9.36 25.93
CA LEU A 112 3.21 -10.60 25.30
C LEU A 112 4.67 -10.94 25.67
N LEU A 113 5.40 -9.99 26.29
CA LEU A 113 6.80 -10.18 26.71
C LEU A 113 6.92 -10.46 28.21
N GLU A 114 5.88 -10.23 29.00
CA GLU A 114 5.87 -10.49 30.44
C GLU A 114 5.32 -11.87 30.82
N SER A 115 4.73 -12.62 29.88
CA SER A 115 4.12 -13.94 30.15
C SER A 115 5.08 -15.13 30.06
N ASP A 116 6.30 -14.95 29.56
CA ASP A 116 7.33 -16.01 29.44
C ASP A 116 8.45 -15.90 30.49
N GLY A 117 8.29 -15.03 31.51
CA GLY A 117 9.33 -14.71 32.48
C GLY A 117 9.34 -15.51 33.81
N ASP A 118 8.28 -16.24 34.15
CA ASP A 118 8.12 -16.90 35.45
C ASP A 118 8.03 -18.43 35.33
N GLU A 119 9.04 -19.09 34.75
CA GLU A 119 9.32 -20.52 35.00
C GLU A 119 10.83 -20.79 35.10
N ASN A 120 11.45 -20.39 36.22
CA ASN A 120 12.32 -21.23 37.09
C ASN A 120 12.95 -20.43 38.23
#